data_AF-A0A4Q9GUE9-F1
#
_entry.id   AF-A0A4Q9GUE9-F1
#
_cell.length_a   1.000
_cell.length_b   1.000
_cell.length_c   1.000
_cell.angle_alpha   90.00
_cell.angle_beta   90.00
_cell.angle_gamma   90.00
#
_symmetry.space_group_name_H-M   'P 1'
#
loop_
_entity.id
_entity.type
_entity.pdbx_description
1 polymer ?
#
loop_
_entity_poly.entity_id
_entity_poly.type
_entity_poly.pdbx_seq_one_letter_code
_entity_poly.pdbx_strand_id
1 'polypeptide(L)'
;MGCAVIDHRDETGSTLPLTIFYGFLSLVLILLAVAATSLYLERKRLFTVADGAALVGAEAYDLGDLAPTADGHPRPELEASDVRAAVAAYFDSAPVDGFEQLNVERATTVDGRSATVELSAYWRPPIVSLLVPEGLRIEVTAVARSVFD
;
A
#
# COMPACT_ATOMS: atom_id res chain seq x y z
N MET A 1 41.33 60.75 -20.12
CA MET A 1 41.50 59.40 -20.71
C MET A 1 41.22 58.42 -19.59
N GLY A 2 39.99 57.92 -19.53
CA GLY A 2 39.47 57.17 -18.39
C GLY A 2 40.00 55.74 -18.35
N CYS A 3 40.47 55.30 -17.18
CA CYS A 3 40.58 53.89 -16.87
C CYS A 3 39.35 53.52 -16.04
N ALA A 4 38.39 52.87 -16.69
CA ALA A 4 37.37 52.09 -16.02
C ALA A 4 38.06 50.84 -15.47
N VAL A 5 38.23 50.78 -14.15
CA VAL A 5 38.49 49.51 -13.46
C VAL A 5 37.11 48.99 -13.06
N ILE A 6 36.58 48.06 -13.87
CA ILE A 6 35.43 47.27 -13.49
C ILE A 6 35.94 46.22 -12.50
N ASP A 7 35.58 46.38 -11.23
CA ASP A 7 35.81 45.38 -10.20
C ASP A 7 34.78 44.25 -10.38
N HIS A 8 35.28 43.04 -10.65
CA HIS A 8 34.47 41.82 -10.85
C HIS A 8 34.38 40.95 -9.58
N ARG A 9 34.67 41.48 -8.38
CA ARG A 9 34.88 40.64 -7.19
C ARG A 9 33.61 40.20 -6.46
N ASP A 10 32.44 40.74 -6.80
CA ASP A 10 31.18 40.35 -6.14
C ASP A 10 30.35 39.28 -6.89
N GLU A 11 30.57 39.05 -8.19
CA GLU A 11 29.74 38.10 -8.95
C GLU A 11 30.12 36.63 -8.73
N THR A 12 31.38 36.31 -8.43
CA THR A 12 31.83 34.93 -8.23
C THR A 12 31.48 34.38 -6.83
N GLY A 13 31.31 35.27 -5.84
CA GLY A 13 31.02 34.90 -4.45
C GLY A 13 29.54 34.60 -4.16
N SER A 14 28.61 35.24 -4.90
CA SER A 14 27.16 35.07 -4.69
C SER A 14 26.54 33.99 -5.57
N THR A 15 27.04 33.85 -6.81
CA THR A 15 26.50 32.87 -7.77
C THR A 15 26.87 31.44 -7.40
N LEU A 16 28.11 31.16 -6.97
CA LEU A 16 28.56 29.80 -6.62
C LEU A 16 27.76 29.18 -5.46
N PRO A 17 27.58 29.84 -4.29
CA PRO A 17 26.76 29.29 -3.21
C PRO A 17 25.30 29.12 -3.60
N LEU A 18 24.74 30.06 -4.38
CA LEU A 18 23.36 29.99 -4.84
C LEU A 18 23.15 28.80 -5.79
N THR A 19 24.06 28.57 -6.73
CA THR A 19 24.02 27.41 -7.63
C THR A 19 24.17 26.10 -6.87
N ILE A 20 25.07 26.02 -5.88
CA ILE A 20 25.22 24.83 -5.02
C ILE A 20 23.94 24.58 -4.24
N PHE A 21 23.34 25.62 -3.65
CA PHE A 21 22.09 25.51 -2.91
C PHE A 21 20.94 25.02 -3.80
N TYR A 22 20.77 25.60 -5.00
CA TYR A 22 19.74 25.13 -5.93
C TYR A 22 20.02 23.71 -6.45
N GLY A 23 21.28 23.35 -6.66
CA GLY A 23 21.67 21.98 -7.02
C GLY A 23 21.32 20.99 -5.91
N PHE A 24 21.65 21.33 -4.66
CA PHE A 24 21.29 20.54 -3.49
C PHE A 24 19.76 20.44 -3.31
N LEU A 25 19.04 21.56 -3.44
CA LEU A 25 17.58 21.60 -3.35
C LEU A 25 16.94 20.74 -4.45
N SER A 26 17.43 20.83 -5.68
CA SER A 26 16.98 19.99 -6.81
C SER A 26 17.21 18.51 -6.52
N LEU A 27 18.38 18.15 -5.98
CA LEU A 27 18.68 16.78 -5.57
C LEU A 27 17.71 16.28 -4.49
N VAL A 28 17.46 17.08 -3.45
CA VAL A 28 16.50 16.75 -2.38
C VAL A 28 15.11 16.54 -2.95
N LEU A 29 14.65 17.39 -3.87
CA LEU A 29 13.34 17.26 -4.52
C LEU A 29 13.24 15.98 -5.34
N ILE A 30 14.29 15.62 -6.08
CA ILE A 30 14.35 14.36 -6.85
C ILE A 30 14.26 13.17 -5.90
N LEU A 31 15.03 13.16 -4.81
CA LEU A 31 15.00 12.09 -3.81
C LEU A 31 13.63 11.94 -3.17
N LEU A 32 12.98 13.06 -2.84
CA LEU A 32 11.63 13.08 -2.28
C LEU A 32 10.60 12.54 -3.28
N ALA A 33 10.70 12.92 -4.57
CA ALA A 33 9.83 12.42 -5.62
C ALA A 33 9.97 10.91 -5.78
N VAL A 34 11.21 10.38 -5.82
CA VAL A 34 11.47 8.94 -5.89
C VAL A 34 10.89 8.22 -4.67
N ALA A 35 11.09 8.76 -3.47
CA ALA A 35 10.52 8.18 -2.24
C ALA A 35 8.99 8.16 -2.29
N ALA A 36 8.34 9.26 -2.70
CA ALA A 36 6.89 9.35 -2.84
C ALA A 36 6.35 8.37 -3.90
N THR A 37 7.02 8.24 -5.04
CA THR A 37 6.66 7.25 -6.07
C THR A 37 6.80 5.83 -5.55
N SER A 38 7.88 5.51 -4.84
CA SER A 38 8.07 4.19 -4.23
C SER A 38 6.97 3.87 -3.22
N LEU A 39 6.66 4.78 -2.31
CA LEU A 39 5.56 4.63 -1.34
C LEU A 39 4.22 4.42 -2.05
N TYR A 40 3.96 5.20 -3.10
CA TYR A 40 2.72 5.07 -3.88
C TYR A 40 2.61 3.71 -4.56
N LEU A 41 3.71 3.20 -5.13
CA LEU A 41 3.76 1.87 -5.73
C LEU A 41 3.54 0.77 -4.69
N GLU A 42 4.16 0.88 -3.51
CA GLU A 42 3.99 -0.09 -2.42
C GLU A 42 2.53 -0.14 -1.95
N ARG A 43 1.92 1.03 -1.73
CA ARG A 43 0.49 1.14 -1.37
C ARG A 43 -0.41 0.54 -2.45
N LYS A 44 -0.10 0.77 -3.73
CA LYS A 44 -0.88 0.19 -4.84
C LYS A 44 -0.74 -1.32 -4.90
N ARG A 45 0.47 -1.84 -4.68
CA ARG A 45 0.75 -3.27 -4.61
C ARG A 45 -0.01 -3.93 -3.45
N LEU A 46 0.01 -3.31 -2.27
CA LEU A 46 -0.73 -3.78 -1.09
C LEU A 46 -2.25 -3.79 -1.36
N PHE A 47 -2.77 -2.77 -2.05
CA PHE A 47 -4.17 -2.73 -2.45
C PHE A 47 -4.54 -3.89 -3.40
N THR A 48 -3.68 -4.22 -4.37
CA THR A 48 -3.92 -5.37 -5.26
C THR A 48 -3.99 -6.69 -4.49
N VAL A 49 -3.17 -6.86 -3.45
CA VAL A 49 -3.22 -8.05 -2.59
C VAL A 49 -4.49 -8.06 -1.73
N ALA A 50 -4.85 -6.91 -1.15
CA ALA A 50 -6.09 -6.77 -0.40
C ALA A 50 -7.32 -7.06 -1.26
N ASP A 51 -7.33 -6.61 -2.50
CA ASP A 51 -8.41 -6.85 -3.47
C ASP A 51 -8.53 -8.33 -3.82
N GLY A 52 -7.41 -9.02 -4.06
CA GLY A 52 -7.38 -10.47 -4.25
C GLY A 52 -7.88 -11.24 -3.02
N ALA A 53 -7.44 -10.85 -1.82
CA ALA A 53 -7.90 -11.44 -0.57
C ALA A 53 -9.41 -11.20 -0.34
N ALA A 54 -9.90 -10.00 -0.66
CA ALA A 54 -11.32 -9.68 -0.59
C ALA A 54 -12.13 -10.51 -1.59
N LEU A 55 -11.64 -10.71 -2.82
CA LEU A 55 -12.29 -11.57 -3.81
C LEU A 55 -12.41 -13.01 -3.31
N VAL A 56 -11.32 -13.59 -2.80
CA VAL A 56 -11.33 -14.94 -2.22
C VAL A 56 -12.28 -15.02 -1.02
N GLY A 57 -12.28 -14.00 -0.17
CA GLY A 57 -13.22 -13.91 0.95
C GLY A 57 -14.68 -13.79 0.49
N ALA A 58 -14.93 -13.13 -0.63
CA ALA A 58 -16.28 -13.02 -1.22
C ALA A 58 -16.70 -14.32 -1.91
N GLU A 59 -15.77 -15.15 -2.39
CA GLU A 59 -16.05 -16.48 -2.95
C GLU A 59 -16.20 -17.58 -1.89
N ALA A 60 -15.95 -17.27 -0.61
CA ALA A 60 -16.04 -18.20 0.52
C ALA A 60 -17.49 -18.62 0.89
N TYR A 61 -18.42 -18.60 -0.07
CA TYR A 61 -19.77 -19.12 0.15
C TYR A 61 -19.70 -20.59 0.48
N ASP A 62 -20.04 -20.90 1.72
CA ASP A 62 -20.52 -22.18 2.21
C ASP A 62 -19.85 -23.42 1.56
N LEU A 63 -18.54 -23.55 1.75
CA LEU A 63 -17.84 -24.82 1.54
C LEU A 63 -17.94 -25.74 2.78
N GLY A 64 -18.67 -25.31 3.81
CA GLY A 64 -18.75 -25.97 5.12
C GLY A 64 -20.04 -26.75 5.39
N ASP A 65 -21.18 -26.34 4.82
CA ASP A 65 -22.49 -26.91 5.17
C ASP A 65 -23.04 -27.83 4.05
N LEU A 66 -22.26 -28.88 3.75
CA LEU A 66 -22.81 -30.13 3.19
C LEU A 66 -23.50 -30.96 4.28
N ALA A 67 -24.25 -30.33 5.19
CA ALA A 67 -25.25 -31.02 5.98
C ALA A 67 -26.54 -31.08 5.15
N PRO A 68 -27.07 -32.28 4.81
CA PRO A 68 -28.32 -32.38 4.07
C PRO A 68 -29.48 -31.91 4.96
N THR A 69 -29.79 -30.62 4.93
CA THR A 69 -31.03 -30.08 5.48
C THR A 69 -32.18 -30.60 4.61
N ALA A 70 -32.94 -31.53 5.17
CA ALA A 70 -34.31 -31.75 4.77
C ALA A 70 -35.08 -30.46 5.09
N ASP A 71 -35.76 -29.91 4.09
CA ASP A 71 -36.66 -28.75 4.17
C ASP A 71 -36.09 -27.41 3.67
N GLY A 72 -36.26 -27.18 2.37
CA GLY A 72 -36.72 -25.89 1.82
C GLY A 72 -35.88 -24.63 2.08
N HIS A 73 -34.86 -24.43 1.24
CA HIS A 73 -34.16 -23.17 0.93
C HIS A 73 -33.31 -22.53 2.04
N PRO A 74 -32.09 -23.05 2.30
CA PRO A 74 -31.04 -22.27 2.95
C PRO A 74 -30.60 -21.15 1.99
N ARG A 75 -30.70 -19.89 2.41
CA ARG A 75 -29.94 -18.82 1.75
C ARG A 75 -28.55 -18.84 2.40
N PRO A 76 -27.47 -19.13 1.66
CA PRO A 76 -26.13 -19.05 2.21
C PRO A 76 -25.83 -17.58 2.50
N GLU A 77 -25.86 -17.19 3.78
CA GLU A 77 -25.39 -15.89 4.23
C GLU A 77 -23.89 -16.00 4.51
N LEU A 78 -23.11 -15.01 4.05
CA LEU A 78 -21.68 -14.97 4.29
C LEU A 78 -21.44 -14.65 5.77
N GLU A 79 -20.74 -15.50 6.52
CA GLU A 79 -20.30 -15.20 7.89
C GLU A 79 -18.87 -14.61 7.93
N ALA A 80 -18.60 -13.77 8.93
CA ALA A 80 -17.28 -13.16 9.11
C ALA A 80 -16.18 -14.18 9.49
N SER A 81 -16.55 -15.32 10.06
CA SER A 81 -15.69 -16.49 10.36
C SER A 81 -15.15 -17.12 9.08
N ASP A 82 -16.01 -17.39 8.11
CA ASP A 82 -15.67 -18.01 6.83
C ASP A 82 -14.78 -17.12 5.98
N VAL A 83 -15.09 -15.82 5.93
CA VAL A 83 -14.23 -14.81 5.26
C VAL A 83 -12.82 -14.84 5.85
N ARG A 84 -12.70 -14.91 7.19
CA ARG A 84 -11.39 -14.92 7.87
C ARG A 84 -10.61 -16.20 7.58
N ALA A 85 -11.29 -17.35 7.58
CA ALA A 85 -10.66 -18.64 7.27
C ALA A 85 -10.17 -18.69 5.82
N ALA A 86 -10.99 -18.21 4.86
CA ALA A 86 -10.63 -18.15 3.45
C ALA A 86 -9.46 -17.20 3.19
N VAL A 87 -9.46 -16.01 3.81
CA VAL A 87 -8.34 -15.06 3.71
C VAL A 87 -7.06 -15.62 4.32
N ALA A 88 -7.14 -16.32 5.46
CA ALA A 88 -5.96 -16.99 6.04
C ALA A 88 -5.40 -18.07 5.08
N ALA A 89 -6.27 -18.92 4.51
CA ALA A 89 -5.87 -19.93 3.54
C ALA A 89 -5.26 -19.33 2.25
N TYR A 90 -5.72 -18.15 1.83
CA TYR A 90 -5.12 -17.41 0.71
C TYR A 90 -3.67 -17.04 0.98
N PHE A 91 -3.36 -16.51 2.17
CA PHE A 91 -1.99 -16.17 2.54
C PHE A 91 -1.09 -17.40 2.77
N ASP A 92 -1.66 -18.52 3.23
CA ASP A 92 -0.93 -19.78 3.37
C ASP A 92 -0.57 -20.41 2.01
N SER A 93 -1.43 -20.26 1.00
CA SER A 93 -1.24 -20.84 -0.33
C SER A 93 -0.46 -19.94 -1.30
N ALA A 94 -0.51 -18.63 -1.12
CA ALA A 94 0.20 -17.64 -1.93
C ALA A 94 1.10 -16.76 -1.04
N PRO A 95 2.36 -17.15 -0.81
CA PRO A 95 3.31 -16.32 -0.08
C PRO A 95 3.48 -14.97 -0.79
N VAL A 96 3.04 -13.91 -0.14
CA VAL A 96 3.14 -12.56 -0.68
C VAL A 96 4.49 -11.97 -0.31
N ASP A 97 5.53 -12.38 -1.04
CA ASP A 97 6.91 -11.98 -0.76
C ASP A 97 7.13 -10.47 -0.94
N GLY A 98 8.10 -9.89 -0.24
CA GLY A 98 8.55 -8.51 -0.49
C GLY A 98 7.76 -7.40 0.22
N PHE A 99 6.76 -7.73 1.04
CA PHE A 99 6.23 -6.79 2.03
C PHE A 99 6.94 -6.98 3.37
N GLU A 100 7.23 -5.90 4.06
CA GLU A 100 7.75 -5.95 5.42
C GLU A 100 6.59 -5.87 6.42
N GLN A 101 6.53 -6.83 7.36
CA GLN A 101 5.48 -6.91 8.38
C GLN A 101 4.05 -6.80 7.82
N LEU A 102 3.76 -7.59 6.78
CA LEU A 102 2.40 -7.71 6.25
C LEU A 102 1.48 -8.35 7.30
N ASN A 103 0.39 -7.67 7.65
CA ASN A 103 -0.61 -8.16 8.60
C ASN A 103 -2.03 -7.98 8.08
N VAL A 104 -2.91 -8.91 8.46
CA VAL A 104 -4.36 -8.79 8.24
C VAL A 104 -4.97 -8.13 9.48
N GLU A 105 -5.39 -6.88 9.35
CA GLU A 105 -5.98 -6.11 10.46
C GLU A 105 -7.45 -6.45 10.66
N ARG A 106 -8.17 -6.66 9.54
CA ARG A 106 -9.58 -7.02 9.55
C ARG A 106 -9.92 -7.88 8.33
N ALA A 107 -10.66 -8.95 8.55
CA ALA A 107 -11.33 -9.71 7.51
C ALA A 107 -12.75 -9.99 8.01
N THR A 108 -13.75 -9.40 7.36
CA THR A 108 -15.15 -9.44 7.79
C THR A 108 -16.09 -9.29 6.60
N THR A 109 -17.36 -9.59 6.83
CA THR A 109 -18.46 -9.15 5.97
C THR A 109 -19.34 -8.16 6.73
N VAL A 110 -19.86 -7.14 6.05
CA VAL A 110 -20.66 -6.05 6.65
C VAL A 110 -22.13 -6.14 6.23
N ASP A 111 -22.38 -6.69 5.04
CA ASP A 111 -23.69 -6.82 4.41
C ASP A 111 -24.09 -8.28 4.14
N GLY A 112 -23.29 -9.25 4.59
CA GLY A 112 -23.49 -10.69 4.35
C GLY A 112 -23.30 -11.11 2.89
N ARG A 113 -22.82 -10.19 2.04
CA ARG A 113 -22.73 -10.37 0.57
C ARG A 113 -21.41 -9.86 -0.03
N SER A 114 -20.68 -9.06 0.72
CA SER A 114 -19.36 -8.57 0.37
C SER A 114 -18.35 -8.92 1.46
N ALA A 115 -17.13 -9.21 1.04
CA ALA A 115 -16.01 -9.37 1.94
C ALA A 115 -15.22 -8.05 1.97
N THR A 116 -14.94 -7.58 3.19
CA THR A 116 -14.10 -6.42 3.47
C THR A 116 -12.82 -6.91 4.14
N VAL A 117 -11.68 -6.60 3.52
CA VAL A 117 -10.35 -6.97 4.02
C VAL A 117 -9.51 -5.71 4.19
N GLU A 118 -8.93 -5.56 5.38
CA GLU A 118 -8.00 -4.50 5.74
C GLU A 118 -6.63 -5.11 5.99
N LEU A 119 -5.64 -4.62 5.25
CA LEU A 119 -4.25 -5.05 5.33
C LEU A 119 -3.36 -3.89 5.73
N SER A 120 -2.33 -4.19 6.52
CA SER A 120 -1.26 -3.27 6.85
C SER A 120 0.11 -3.84 6.49
N ALA A 121 1.05 -2.97 6.14
CA ALA A 121 2.45 -3.31 5.92
C ALA A 121 3.35 -2.15 6.33
N TYR A 122 4.65 -2.40 6.52
CA TYR A 122 5.65 -1.37 6.71
C TYR A 122 6.38 -1.08 5.40
N TRP A 123 6.46 0.20 5.05
CA TRP A 123 7.25 0.69 3.92
C TRP A 123 8.56 1.30 4.43
N ARG A 124 9.68 0.89 3.83
CA ARG A 124 11.00 1.51 4.04
C ARG A 124 11.38 2.41 2.86
N PRO A 125 11.77 3.67 3.10
CA PRO A 125 12.23 4.54 2.03
C PRO A 125 13.52 4.02 1.38
N PRO A 126 13.60 3.97 0.03
CA PRO A 126 14.74 3.35 -0.65
C PRO A 126 16.05 4.14 -0.55
N ILE A 127 16.00 5.47 -0.49
CA ILE A 127 17.21 6.34 -0.52
C ILE A 127 17.30 7.26 0.71
N VAL A 128 16.18 7.53 1.38
CA VAL A 128 16.11 8.38 2.58
C VAL A 128 15.92 7.60 3.87
N SER A 129 16.27 6.30 3.90
CA SER A 129 16.16 5.44 5.10
C SER A 129 16.98 5.94 6.28
N LEU A 130 18.10 6.63 6.03
CA LEU A 130 18.90 7.29 7.08
C LEU A 130 18.16 8.44 7.77
N LEU A 131 17.20 9.08 7.09
CA LEU A 131 16.40 10.17 7.65
C LEU A 131 15.12 9.65 8.31
N VAL A 132 14.57 8.52 7.84
CA VAL A 132 13.36 7.88 8.38
C VAL A 132 13.62 6.38 8.59
N PRO A 133 14.41 6.01 9.62
CA PRO A 133 14.84 4.63 9.83
C PRO A 133 13.72 3.69 10.26
N GLU A 134 12.70 4.21 10.93
CA GLU A 134 11.56 3.43 11.42
C GLU A 134 10.58 3.04 10.30
N GLY A 135 10.68 3.65 9.11
CA GLY A 135 9.74 3.46 8.02
C GLY A 135 8.36 4.07 8.29
N LEU A 136 7.38 3.73 7.45
CA LEU A 136 5.99 4.17 7.61
C LEU A 136 5.05 2.96 7.51
N ARG A 137 4.13 2.83 8.48
CA ARG A 137 3.02 1.87 8.38
C ARG A 137 2.04 2.38 7.32
N ILE A 138 1.76 1.55 6.32
CA ILE A 138 0.74 1.77 5.31
C ILE A 138 -0.43 0.82 5.55
N GLU A 139 -1.64 1.30 5.27
CA GLU A 139 -2.89 0.57 5.49
C GLU A 139 -3.80 0.75 4.28
N VAL A 140 -4.46 -0.32 3.89
CA VAL A 140 -5.42 -0.34 2.77
C VAL A 140 -6.62 -1.18 3.14
N THR A 141 -7.78 -0.75 2.67
CA THR A 141 -9.03 -1.50 2.78
C THR A 141 -9.54 -1.81 1.39
N ALA A 142 -9.86 -3.07 1.14
CA ALA A 142 -10.49 -3.55 -0.09
C ALA A 142 -11.84 -4.19 0.23
N VAL A 143 -12.79 -4.03 -0.71
CA VAL A 143 -14.14 -4.57 -0.60
C VAL A 143 -14.47 -5.26 -1.91
N ALA A 144 -14.80 -6.55 -1.86
CA ALA A 144 -15.25 -7.31 -3.00
C ALA A 144 -16.66 -7.86 -2.76
N ARG A 145 -17.50 -7.82 -3.79
CA ARG A 145 -18.84 -8.38 -3.78
C ARG A 145 -18.91 -9.50 -4.79
N SER A 146 -19.48 -10.63 -4.41
CA SER A 146 -19.80 -11.67 -5.38
C SER A 146 -21.03 -11.26 -6.19
N VAL A 147 -20.90 -11.35 -7.49
CA VAL A 147 -22.03 -11.24 -8.42
C VAL A 147 -22.22 -12.65 -8.98
N PHE A 148 -22.87 -13.51 -8.17
CA PHE A 148 -23.46 -14.72 -8.70
C PHE A 148 -24.83 -14.33 -9.26
N ASP A 149 -24.91 -14.22 -10.58
CA ASP A 149 -26.15 -14.32 -11.38
C ASP A 149 -26.02 -15.54 -12.29
#